data_AF-A0A7T4YHC1-F1
#
_entry.id   AF-A0A7T4YHC1-F1
#
_cell.length_a   1.000
_cell.length_b   1.000
_cell.length_c   1.000
_cell.angle_alpha   90.00
_cell.angle_beta   90.00
_cell.angle_gamma   90.00
#
_symmetry.space_group_name_H-M   'P 1'
#
loop_
_entity.id
_entity.type
_entity.pdbx_description
1 polymer ?
#
loop_
_entity_poly.entity_id
_entity_poly.type
_entity_poly.pdbx_seq_one_letter_code
_entity_poly.pdbx_strand_id
1 'polypeptide(L)'
;MKVKTITSISVLALAVGLIATLGITSYAQDDDDKDVMQNEQHEGMMMQQQDMDGAMADDEMKERMMRERGMGRGMGGGMMGGDGMMMHHRGMMDKGMMGKGMMDKGMMDGKMMGMCDRGMMKKGMWFMWHLRVASQLMDLVDQYADIADDSDRAAVAAILGADHYFKNNEDYIAFLEKNLSSSDNNTIRRAIQMKLAELYGKSSDEATRAKSLDMLQNLIDNK
;
A
#
# COMPACT_ATOMS: atom_id res chain seq x y z
N MET A 1 24.38 25.60 -22.36
CA MET A 1 23.49 24.82 -21.46
C MET A 1 23.58 23.32 -21.75
N LYS A 2 24.76 22.67 -21.61
CA LYS A 2 24.92 21.22 -21.85
C LYS A 2 25.75 20.48 -20.78
N VAL A 3 26.12 21.16 -19.69
CA VAL A 3 27.04 20.59 -18.67
C VAL A 3 26.30 20.05 -17.43
N LYS A 4 25.01 20.36 -17.25
CA LYS A 4 24.26 19.95 -16.05
C LYS A 4 23.71 18.52 -16.08
N THR A 5 23.64 17.87 -17.25
CA THR A 5 23.03 16.54 -17.39
C THR A 5 23.98 15.40 -17.00
N ILE A 6 25.29 15.62 -17.03
CA ILE A 6 26.29 14.56 -16.78
C ILE A 6 26.44 14.27 -15.28
N THR A 7 26.20 15.26 -14.41
CA THR A 7 26.39 15.10 -12.96
C THR A 7 25.29 14.28 -12.28
N SER A 8 24.07 14.24 -12.84
CA SER A 8 22.93 13.52 -12.24
C SER A 8 23.01 12.01 -12.43
N ILE A 9 23.59 11.56 -13.54
CA ILE A 9 23.75 10.12 -13.86
C ILE A 9 24.76 9.46 -12.92
N SER A 10 25.80 10.20 -12.51
CA SER A 10 26.86 9.69 -11.61
C SER A 10 26.35 9.38 -10.20
N VAL A 11 25.40 10.18 -9.69
CA VAL A 11 24.86 10.02 -8.33
C VAL A 11 23.91 8.81 -8.27
N LEU A 12 23.11 8.59 -9.33
CA LEU A 12 22.21 7.45 -9.41
C LEU A 12 22.97 6.11 -9.50
N ALA A 13 24.09 6.08 -10.22
CA ALA A 13 24.96 4.91 -10.33
C ALA A 13 25.60 4.52 -8.98
N LEU A 14 25.95 5.50 -8.14
CA LEU A 14 26.50 5.25 -6.80
C LEU A 14 25.44 4.73 -5.82
N ALA A 15 24.20 5.21 -5.90
CA ALA A 15 23.11 4.75 -5.03
C ALA A 15 22.69 3.31 -5.32
N VAL A 16 22.61 2.92 -6.60
CA VAL A 16 22.25 1.55 -7.00
C VAL A 16 23.39 0.56 -6.68
N GLY A 17 24.65 0.97 -6.84
CA GLY A 17 25.82 0.15 -6.49
C GLY A 17 25.87 -0.20 -5.01
N LEU A 18 25.49 0.74 -4.12
CA LEU A 18 25.53 0.55 -2.67
C LEU A 18 24.46 -0.45 -2.17
N ILE A 19 23.29 -0.47 -2.80
CA ILE A 19 22.20 -1.42 -2.50
C ILE A 19 22.58 -2.84 -2.97
N ALA A 20 23.23 -2.96 -4.12
CA ALA A 20 23.70 -4.27 -4.62
C ALA A 20 24.82 -4.86 -3.74
N THR A 21 25.73 -4.03 -3.19
CA THR A 21 26.80 -4.53 -2.31
C THR A 21 26.31 -4.94 -0.93
N LEU A 22 25.26 -4.30 -0.38
CA LEU A 22 24.70 -4.68 0.92
C LEU A 22 23.79 -5.92 0.84
N GLY A 23 23.23 -6.24 -0.34
CA GLY A 23 22.38 -7.42 -0.54
C GLY A 23 23.13 -8.72 -0.87
N ILE A 24 24.40 -8.66 -1.29
CA ILE A 24 25.14 -9.84 -1.77
C ILE A 24 26.12 -10.41 -0.72
N THR A 25 26.53 -9.63 0.29
CA THR A 25 27.49 -10.12 1.30
C THR A 25 26.90 -11.08 2.35
N SER A 26 25.59 -11.36 2.34
CA SER A 26 24.97 -12.29 3.30
C SER A 26 24.84 -13.74 2.80
N TYR A 27 25.40 -14.09 1.63
CA TYR A 27 25.30 -15.45 1.07
C TYR A 27 26.64 -16.12 0.75
N ALA A 28 27.77 -15.51 1.15
CA ALA A 28 29.07 -16.19 1.16
C ALA A 28 29.45 -16.44 2.61
N GLN A 29 28.82 -17.44 3.24
CA GLN A 29 29.18 -17.92 4.56
C GLN A 29 29.52 -19.40 4.46
N ASP A 30 30.70 -19.71 4.98
CA ASP A 30 31.48 -20.93 4.83
C ASP A 30 30.69 -22.24 5.07
N ASP A 31 30.95 -23.21 4.21
CA ASP A 31 30.25 -24.50 4.12
C ASP A 31 30.69 -25.56 5.15
N ASP A 32 31.42 -25.18 6.21
CA ASP A 32 32.16 -26.13 7.06
C ASP A 32 31.48 -26.58 8.38
N ASP A 33 30.31 -26.04 8.76
CA ASP A 33 29.64 -26.38 10.05
C ASP A 33 28.26 -27.06 9.89
N LYS A 34 28.18 -28.15 9.11
CA LYS A 34 26.88 -28.83 8.81
C LYS A 34 26.36 -29.83 9.86
N ASP A 35 27.11 -30.15 10.91
CA ASP A 35 26.75 -31.28 11.77
C ASP A 35 26.15 -30.91 13.15
N VAL A 36 26.09 -29.63 13.53
CA VAL A 36 25.61 -29.23 14.87
C VAL A 36 24.16 -28.71 14.87
N MET A 37 23.61 -28.28 13.72
CA MET A 37 22.30 -27.61 13.67
C MET A 37 21.07 -28.52 13.53
N GLN A 38 21.23 -29.85 13.46
CA GLN A 38 20.07 -30.76 13.32
C GLN A 38 19.30 -31.00 14.63
N ASN A 39 19.90 -30.77 15.81
CA ASN A 39 19.20 -31.00 17.08
C ASN A 39 18.35 -29.80 17.55
N GLU A 40 18.70 -28.56 17.22
CA GLU A 40 17.95 -27.38 17.68
C GLU A 40 16.70 -27.09 16.83
N GLN A 41 16.67 -27.52 15.56
CA GLN A 41 15.47 -27.36 14.71
C GLN A 41 14.31 -28.29 15.09
N HIS A 42 14.57 -29.36 15.86
CA HIS A 42 13.50 -30.26 16.29
C HIS A 42 12.72 -29.72 17.50
N GLU A 43 13.39 -28.99 18.41
CA GLU A 43 12.73 -28.38 19.58
C GLU A 43 11.92 -27.13 19.22
N GLY A 44 12.38 -26.32 18.26
CA GLY A 44 11.64 -25.13 17.79
C GLY A 44 10.32 -25.44 17.07
N MET A 45 10.20 -26.61 16.44
CA MET A 45 8.96 -27.02 15.76
C MET A 45 7.89 -27.57 16.70
N MET A 46 8.24 -28.01 17.92
CA MET A 46 7.25 -28.49 18.88
C MET A 46 6.56 -27.37 19.67
N MET A 47 7.21 -26.22 19.87
CA MET A 47 6.55 -25.06 20.50
C MET A 47 5.45 -24.44 19.62
N GLN A 48 5.62 -24.46 18.30
CA GLN A 48 4.69 -23.79 17.39
C GLN A 48 3.36 -24.55 17.17
N GLN A 49 3.29 -25.83 17.53
CA GLN A 49 2.03 -26.59 17.49
C GLN A 49 1.11 -26.29 18.67
N GLN A 50 1.65 -25.98 19.85
CA GLN A 50 0.82 -25.71 21.04
C GLN A 50 0.14 -24.35 20.99
N ASP A 51 0.76 -23.34 20.35
CA ASP A 51 0.17 -22.02 20.18
C ASP A 51 -0.86 -21.93 19.03
N MET A 52 -0.79 -22.84 18.04
CA MET A 52 -1.77 -22.90 16.95
C MET A 52 -3.13 -23.45 17.40
N ASP A 53 -3.14 -24.39 18.36
CA ASP A 53 -4.38 -24.96 18.89
C ASP A 53 -5.19 -23.92 19.69
N GLY A 54 -4.51 -22.95 20.33
CA GLY A 54 -5.16 -21.83 21.01
C GLY A 54 -5.84 -20.83 20.06
N ALA A 55 -5.22 -20.54 18.91
CA ALA A 55 -5.76 -19.57 17.94
C ALA A 55 -6.96 -20.10 17.15
N MET A 56 -7.04 -21.41 16.90
CA MET A 56 -8.18 -22.01 16.18
C MET A 56 -9.46 -22.08 17.03
N ALA A 57 -9.34 -22.12 18.36
CA ALA A 57 -10.51 -22.10 19.25
C ALA A 57 -11.28 -20.77 19.17
N ASP A 58 -10.58 -19.65 18.95
CA ASP A 58 -11.19 -18.32 18.86
C ASP A 58 -11.93 -18.10 17.53
N ASP A 59 -11.39 -18.61 16.42
CA ASP A 59 -12.02 -18.49 15.10
C ASP A 59 -13.28 -19.37 14.97
N GLU A 60 -13.28 -20.60 15.53
CA GLU A 60 -14.46 -21.47 15.52
C GLU A 60 -15.60 -20.89 16.38
N MET A 61 -15.27 -20.21 17.49
CA MET A 61 -16.25 -19.53 18.35
C MET A 61 -16.85 -18.29 17.65
N LYS A 62 -16.03 -17.53 16.92
CA LYS A 62 -16.47 -16.37 16.13
C LYS A 62 -17.39 -16.77 14.98
N GLU A 63 -17.10 -17.88 14.30
CA GLU A 63 -17.95 -18.40 13.22
C GLU A 63 -19.31 -18.89 13.75
N ARG A 64 -19.34 -19.59 14.90
CA ARG A 64 -20.60 -19.94 15.59
C ARG A 64 -21.42 -18.70 15.96
N MET A 65 -20.79 -17.66 16.50
CA MET A 65 -21.49 -16.42 16.87
C MET A 65 -22.09 -15.69 15.66
N MET A 66 -21.40 -15.68 14.51
CA MET A 66 -21.94 -15.06 13.30
C MET A 66 -23.12 -15.85 12.72
N ARG A 67 -23.10 -17.18 12.84
CA ARG A 67 -24.18 -18.05 12.37
C ARG A 67 -25.44 -17.95 13.24
N GLU A 68 -25.29 -17.81 14.56
CA GLU A 68 -26.43 -17.61 15.48
C GLU A 68 -27.01 -16.19 15.43
N ARG A 69 -26.19 -15.15 15.16
CA ARG A 69 -26.69 -13.77 14.97
C ARG A 69 -27.32 -13.53 13.59
N GLY A 70 -27.07 -14.40 12.61
CA GLY A 70 -27.56 -14.26 11.24
C GLY A 70 -29.02 -14.66 10.99
N MET A 71 -29.75 -15.19 11.98
CA MET A 71 -31.13 -15.69 11.79
C MET A 71 -32.22 -15.02 12.63
N GLY A 72 -31.93 -13.92 13.34
CA GLY A 72 -32.86 -13.38 14.32
C GLY A 72 -33.02 -11.87 14.33
N ARG A 73 -33.60 -11.27 13.27
CA ARG A 73 -34.47 -10.06 13.30
C ARG A 73 -34.61 -9.46 11.91
N GLY A 74 -35.85 -9.26 11.44
CA GLY A 74 -36.11 -8.27 10.40
C GLY A 74 -37.27 -8.48 9.42
N MET A 75 -38.14 -9.47 9.59
CA MET A 75 -39.47 -9.40 8.96
C MET A 75 -40.33 -8.43 9.78
N GLY A 76 -40.38 -7.18 9.34
CA GLY A 76 -41.15 -6.14 10.02
C GLY A 76 -41.36 -4.92 9.14
N GLY A 77 -42.43 -4.97 8.34
CA GLY A 77 -43.31 -3.86 7.95
C GLY A 77 -42.69 -2.53 7.52
N GLY A 78 -42.90 -2.16 6.25
CA GLY A 78 -42.67 -0.79 5.81
C GLY A 78 -43.16 -0.55 4.40
N MET A 79 -44.45 -0.20 4.28
CA MET A 79 -45.09 0.32 3.07
C MET A 79 -44.29 1.46 2.45
N MET A 80 -43.97 1.37 1.16
CA MET A 80 -43.94 2.52 0.27
C MET A 80 -44.63 2.13 -1.03
N GLY A 81 -45.90 2.53 -1.11
CA GLY A 81 -46.59 2.65 -2.38
C GLY A 81 -46.24 3.95 -3.07
N GLY A 82 -46.68 4.07 -4.31
CA GLY A 82 -46.86 5.36 -4.98
C GLY A 82 -45.91 5.59 -6.15
N ASP A 83 -46.39 5.16 -7.32
CA ASP A 83 -46.32 5.88 -8.59
C ASP A 83 -44.99 6.01 -9.35
N GLY A 84 -45.02 5.51 -10.59
CA GLY A 84 -44.02 5.86 -11.59
C GLY A 84 -43.96 4.91 -12.78
N MET A 85 -45.08 4.76 -13.49
CA MET A 85 -45.15 4.16 -14.83
C MET A 85 -44.03 4.67 -15.75
N MET A 86 -43.39 3.78 -16.52
CA MET A 86 -43.60 3.76 -17.98
C MET A 86 -42.91 2.53 -18.59
N MET A 87 -43.74 1.59 -19.03
CA MET A 87 -43.38 0.56 -19.99
C MET A 87 -43.07 1.21 -21.34
N HIS A 88 -41.89 0.95 -21.89
CA HIS A 88 -41.69 1.00 -23.34
C HIS A 88 -41.49 -0.41 -23.89
N HIS A 89 -42.60 -0.95 -24.37
CA HIS A 89 -42.68 -2.06 -25.30
C HIS A 89 -42.29 -1.59 -26.71
N ARG A 90 -41.35 -2.29 -27.38
CA ARG A 90 -41.24 -2.58 -28.84
C ARG A 90 -39.83 -3.11 -29.11
N GLY A 91 -39.58 -4.23 -29.79
CA GLY A 91 -40.41 -5.26 -30.40
C GLY A 91 -39.64 -6.59 -30.33
N MET A 92 -40.33 -7.72 -30.23
CA MET A 92 -40.60 -8.56 -31.40
C MET A 92 -39.38 -8.71 -32.33
N MET A 93 -38.48 -9.63 -32.00
CA MET A 93 -37.94 -10.52 -33.03
C MET A 93 -38.22 -11.96 -32.62
N ASP A 94 -39.01 -12.55 -33.51
CA ASP A 94 -39.59 -13.87 -33.52
C ASP A 94 -38.59 -14.84 -34.15
N LYS A 95 -38.63 -16.09 -33.69
CA LYS A 95 -38.12 -17.32 -34.36
C LYS A 95 -36.63 -17.49 -34.62
N GLY A 96 -36.07 -18.53 -34.01
CA GLY A 96 -34.85 -19.16 -34.53
C GLY A 96 -34.27 -20.26 -33.67
N MET A 97 -34.96 -21.41 -33.63
CA MET A 97 -34.39 -22.77 -33.50
C MET A 97 -32.90 -22.87 -33.07
N MET A 98 -32.63 -23.17 -31.81
CA MET A 98 -31.51 -24.04 -31.38
C MET A 98 -32.00 -24.70 -30.08
N GLY A 99 -32.42 -25.95 -30.10
CA GLY A 99 -31.49 -27.06 -30.28
C GLY A 99 -31.45 -27.78 -28.94
N LYS A 100 -32.56 -28.46 -28.65
CA LYS A 100 -32.72 -29.38 -27.51
C LYS A 100 -31.85 -30.60 -27.81
N GLY A 101 -30.53 -30.45 -27.62
CA GLY A 101 -29.53 -31.44 -27.96
C GLY A 101 -28.54 -31.58 -26.82
N MET A 102 -28.68 -32.67 -26.07
CA MET A 102 -27.57 -33.44 -25.50
C MET A 102 -26.47 -32.60 -24.83
N MET A 103 -26.67 -32.23 -23.56
CA MET A 103 -25.53 -32.18 -22.66
C MET A 103 -25.57 -33.44 -21.80
N ASP A 104 -24.79 -34.39 -22.28
CA ASP A 104 -24.43 -35.62 -21.61
C ASP A 104 -24.14 -35.35 -20.15
N LYS A 105 -24.95 -36.00 -19.32
CA LYS A 105 -24.77 -36.17 -17.88
C LYS A 105 -23.66 -37.23 -17.65
N GLY A 106 -22.55 -37.09 -18.37
CA GLY A 106 -21.47 -38.04 -18.46
C GLY A 106 -20.22 -37.53 -17.76
N MET A 107 -19.91 -38.17 -16.63
CA MET A 107 -18.54 -38.42 -16.21
C MET A 107 -17.63 -37.19 -16.08
N MET A 108 -17.93 -36.29 -15.13
CA MET A 108 -16.85 -35.63 -14.39
C MET A 108 -16.85 -36.19 -12.98
N ASP A 109 -16.39 -37.45 -12.92
CA ASP A 109 -16.05 -38.16 -11.70
C ASP A 109 -15.01 -37.31 -10.96
N GLY A 110 -15.41 -36.74 -9.82
CA GLY A 110 -14.67 -35.73 -9.04
C GLY A 110 -13.36 -36.19 -8.41
N LYS A 111 -12.71 -37.21 -8.97
CA LYS A 111 -11.45 -37.80 -8.51
C LYS A 111 -10.21 -37.32 -9.24
N MET A 112 -10.32 -36.65 -10.40
CA MET A 112 -9.13 -36.12 -11.10
C MET A 112 -8.69 -34.71 -10.68
N MET A 113 -9.48 -33.96 -9.90
CA MET A 113 -9.04 -32.65 -9.39
C MET A 113 -8.13 -32.73 -8.13
N GLY A 114 -7.84 -33.93 -7.62
CA GLY A 114 -7.10 -34.10 -6.37
C GLY A 114 -5.57 -34.19 -6.49
N MET A 115 -4.99 -34.29 -7.69
CA MET A 115 -3.56 -34.61 -7.86
C MET A 115 -2.72 -33.53 -8.56
N CYS A 116 -3.32 -32.47 -9.09
CA CYS A 116 -2.56 -31.29 -9.50
C CYS A 116 -2.45 -30.33 -8.30
N ASP A 117 -1.23 -30.16 -7.81
CA ASP A 117 -0.72 -28.88 -7.32
C ASP A 117 -1.08 -28.39 -5.91
N ARG A 118 -0.82 -29.18 -4.87
CA ARG A 118 -0.42 -28.56 -3.58
C ARG A 118 1.05 -28.12 -3.55
N GLY A 119 1.91 -28.69 -4.40
CA GLY A 119 3.34 -28.37 -4.46
C GLY A 119 3.71 -27.26 -5.46
N MET A 120 3.13 -27.27 -6.67
CA MET A 120 3.48 -26.28 -7.71
C MET A 120 2.78 -24.93 -7.52
N MET A 121 1.59 -24.89 -6.90
CA MET A 121 0.93 -23.60 -6.59
C MET A 121 1.74 -22.75 -5.60
N LYS A 122 2.45 -23.36 -4.63
CA LYS A 122 3.28 -22.58 -3.68
C LYS A 122 4.45 -21.87 -4.36
N LYS A 123 5.14 -22.53 -5.30
CA LYS A 123 6.26 -21.92 -6.05
C LYS A 123 5.78 -20.84 -7.02
N GLY A 124 4.68 -21.07 -7.73
CA GLY A 124 4.09 -20.06 -8.63
C GLY A 124 3.59 -18.82 -7.87
N MET A 125 2.99 -19.02 -6.70
CA MET A 125 2.48 -17.92 -5.87
C MET A 125 3.61 -17.08 -5.25
N TRP A 126 4.74 -17.71 -4.87
CA TRP A 126 5.94 -17.00 -4.44
C TRP A 126 6.55 -16.15 -5.57
N PHE A 127 6.63 -16.67 -6.79
CA PHE A 127 7.11 -15.92 -7.95
C PHE A 127 6.19 -14.74 -8.30
N MET A 128 4.87 -14.94 -8.29
CA MET A 128 3.90 -13.87 -8.51
C MET A 128 3.97 -12.77 -7.44
N TRP A 129 4.27 -13.14 -6.19
CA TRP A 129 4.51 -12.16 -5.14
C TRP A 129 5.74 -11.29 -5.43
N HIS A 130 6.85 -11.90 -5.88
CA HIS A 130 8.06 -11.16 -6.27
C HIS A 130 7.81 -10.23 -7.46
N LEU A 131 7.09 -10.69 -8.49
CA LEU A 131 6.72 -9.84 -9.62
C LEU A 131 5.86 -8.65 -9.20
N ARG A 132 4.93 -8.85 -8.27
CA ARG A 132 4.11 -7.76 -7.72
C ARG A 132 4.96 -6.75 -6.95
N VAL A 133 5.88 -7.21 -6.09
CA VAL A 133 6.79 -6.32 -5.35
C VAL A 133 7.71 -5.56 -6.32
N ALA A 134 8.25 -6.24 -7.33
CA ALA A 134 9.09 -5.61 -8.35
C ALA A 134 8.33 -4.54 -9.14
N SER A 135 7.06 -4.80 -9.52
CA SER A 135 6.21 -3.80 -10.17
C SER A 135 6.02 -2.56 -9.29
N GLN A 136 5.73 -2.76 -8.00
CA GLN A 136 5.55 -1.65 -7.06
C GLN A 136 6.84 -0.84 -6.87
N LEU A 137 8.00 -1.49 -6.89
CA LEU A 137 9.30 -0.81 -6.83
C LEU A 137 9.59 -0.02 -8.11
N MET A 138 9.26 -0.54 -9.29
CA MET A 138 9.40 0.19 -10.54
C MET A 138 8.49 1.41 -10.59
N ASP A 139 7.23 1.28 -10.17
CA ASP A 139 6.29 2.41 -10.07
C ASP A 139 6.81 3.50 -9.11
N LEU A 140 7.50 3.10 -8.03
CA LEU A 140 8.14 4.03 -7.11
C LEU A 140 9.32 4.76 -7.76
N VAL A 141 10.14 4.04 -8.53
CA VAL A 141 11.27 4.65 -9.27
C VAL A 141 10.77 5.67 -10.28
N ASP A 142 9.70 5.36 -11.01
CA ASP A 142 9.10 6.28 -11.98
C ASP A 142 8.55 7.54 -11.29
N GLN A 143 7.91 7.40 -10.12
CA GLN A 143 7.48 8.55 -9.32
C GLN A 143 8.66 9.43 -8.88
N TYR A 144 9.79 8.84 -8.48
CA TYR A 144 10.98 9.60 -8.11
C TYR A 144 11.61 10.29 -9.33
N ALA A 145 11.60 9.65 -10.50
CA ALA A 145 12.07 10.26 -11.75
C ALA A 145 11.20 11.47 -12.12
N ASP A 146 9.87 11.33 -12.06
CA ASP A 146 8.92 12.42 -12.32
C ASP A 146 9.10 13.60 -11.34
N ILE A 147 9.41 13.32 -10.06
CA ILE A 147 9.71 14.35 -9.07
C ILE A 147 11.05 15.02 -9.39
N ALA A 148 12.05 14.28 -9.84
CA ALA A 148 13.38 14.80 -10.15
C ALA A 148 13.41 15.69 -11.40
N ASP A 149 12.54 15.41 -12.38
CA ASP A 149 12.45 16.19 -13.62
C ASP A 149 11.76 17.55 -13.45
N ASP A 150 10.94 17.71 -12.40
CA ASP A 150 10.26 18.96 -12.07
C ASP A 150 10.96 19.67 -10.90
N SER A 151 11.60 20.82 -11.16
CA SER A 151 12.36 21.56 -10.15
C SER A 151 11.54 21.96 -8.94
N ASP A 152 10.25 22.23 -9.12
CA ASP A 152 9.37 22.68 -8.05
C ASP A 152 8.97 21.49 -7.18
N ARG A 153 8.65 20.34 -7.79
CA ARG A 153 8.38 19.10 -7.07
C ARG A 153 9.61 18.60 -6.33
N ALA A 154 10.78 18.63 -6.95
CA ALA A 154 12.04 18.27 -6.33
C ALA A 154 12.33 19.16 -5.10
N ALA A 155 12.12 20.47 -5.22
CA ALA A 155 12.29 21.41 -4.11
C ALA A 155 11.29 21.14 -2.98
N VAL A 156 10.01 20.92 -3.30
CA VAL A 156 8.99 20.56 -2.30
C VAL A 156 9.33 19.25 -1.59
N ALA A 157 9.72 18.21 -2.34
CA ALA A 157 10.11 16.92 -1.77
C ALA A 157 11.34 17.06 -0.85
N ALA A 158 12.35 17.83 -1.28
CA ALA A 158 13.54 18.10 -0.48
C ALA A 158 13.21 18.86 0.80
N ILE A 159 12.32 19.85 0.75
CA ILE A 159 11.88 20.60 1.93
C ILE A 159 11.11 19.70 2.89
N LEU A 160 10.14 18.92 2.39
CA LEU A 160 9.29 18.08 3.23
C LEU A 160 10.05 16.93 3.88
N GLY A 161 11.06 16.38 3.20
CA GLY A 161 11.94 15.33 3.72
C GLY A 161 13.16 15.86 4.49
N ALA A 162 13.29 17.18 4.68
CA ALA A 162 14.42 17.74 5.40
C ALA A 162 14.33 17.51 6.92
N ASP A 163 13.17 17.13 7.45
CA ASP A 163 12.90 16.96 8.88
C ASP A 163 13.88 15.98 9.57
N HIS A 164 14.23 14.89 8.90
CA HIS A 164 15.18 13.89 9.39
C HIS A 164 16.61 14.42 9.63
N TYR A 165 16.96 15.56 9.04
CA TYR A 165 18.28 16.16 9.22
C TYR A 165 18.37 17.09 10.43
N PHE A 166 17.24 17.45 11.03
CA PHE A 166 17.19 18.32 12.21
C PHE A 166 17.01 17.49 13.48
N LYS A 167 17.76 17.83 14.51
CA LYS A 167 17.64 17.17 15.83
C LYS A 167 16.39 17.59 16.57
N ASN A 168 15.95 18.83 16.37
CA ASN A 168 14.83 19.45 17.07
C ASN A 168 13.86 20.07 16.07
N ASN A 169 12.57 20.07 16.42
CA ASN A 169 11.53 20.70 15.61
C ASN A 169 11.71 22.21 15.52
N GLU A 170 12.26 22.87 16.54
CA GLU A 170 12.49 24.32 16.54
C GLU A 170 13.48 24.75 15.45
N ASP A 171 14.58 24.01 15.30
CA ASP A 171 15.58 24.26 14.26
C ASP A 171 14.98 24.07 12.86
N TYR A 172 14.15 23.03 12.71
CA TYR A 172 13.45 22.76 11.46
C TYR A 172 12.42 23.86 11.13
N ILE A 173 11.65 24.32 12.12
CA ILE A 173 10.71 25.44 11.97
C ILE A 173 11.45 26.70 11.54
N ALA A 174 12.56 27.05 12.19
CA ALA A 174 13.36 28.23 11.82
C ALA A 174 13.91 28.12 10.39
N PHE A 175 14.34 26.92 9.98
CA PHE A 175 14.72 26.65 8.60
C PHE A 175 13.55 26.88 7.63
N LEU A 176 12.36 26.37 7.93
CA LEU A 176 11.17 26.55 7.10
C LEU A 176 10.74 28.02 7.00
N GLU A 177 10.71 28.77 8.10
CA GLU A 177 10.40 30.21 8.11
C GLU A 177 11.37 31.02 7.23
N LYS A 178 12.67 30.69 7.30
CA LYS A 178 13.69 31.31 6.45
C LYS A 178 13.48 31.01 4.96
N ASN A 179 13.08 29.78 4.62
CA ASN A 179 12.79 29.42 3.23
C ASN A 179 11.46 30.02 2.75
N LEU A 180 10.47 30.21 3.63
CA LEU A 180 9.20 30.82 3.29
C LEU A 180 9.35 32.28 2.83
N SER A 181 10.23 33.03 3.51
CA SER A 181 10.50 34.44 3.20
C SER A 181 11.38 34.66 1.97
N SER A 182 12.17 33.65 1.59
CA SER A 182 13.11 33.74 0.46
C SER A 182 12.61 33.07 -0.83
N SER A 183 11.53 32.30 -0.76
CA SER A 183 10.99 31.60 -1.93
C SER A 183 10.04 32.48 -2.74
N ASP A 184 10.35 32.69 -4.02
CA ASP A 184 9.45 33.37 -4.97
C ASP A 184 8.35 32.43 -5.51
N ASN A 185 8.51 31.10 -5.35
CA ASN A 185 7.61 30.11 -5.93
C ASN A 185 6.41 29.85 -5.01
N ASN A 186 5.21 30.11 -5.51
CA ASN A 186 3.96 29.95 -4.74
C ASN A 186 3.71 28.48 -4.32
N THR A 187 4.04 27.50 -5.16
CA THR A 187 3.91 26.07 -4.84
C THR A 187 4.79 25.71 -3.64
N ILE A 188 6.05 26.17 -3.66
CA ILE A 188 7.00 25.94 -2.56
C ILE A 188 6.52 26.64 -1.29
N ARG A 189 6.09 27.90 -1.39
CA ARG A 189 5.55 28.66 -0.24
C ARG A 189 4.35 27.96 0.39
N ARG A 190 3.40 27.48 -0.42
CA ARG A 190 2.23 26.74 0.06
C ARG A 190 2.64 25.44 0.76
N ALA A 191 3.58 24.68 0.19
CA ALA A 191 4.09 23.46 0.82
C ALA A 191 4.77 23.76 2.18
N ILE A 192 5.60 24.80 2.26
CA ILE A 192 6.22 25.24 3.52
C ILE A 192 5.15 25.66 4.53
N GLN A 193 4.16 26.45 4.13
CA GLN A 193 3.06 26.88 5.00
C GLN A 193 2.25 25.70 5.53
N MET A 194 1.94 24.71 4.70
CA MET A 194 1.28 23.48 5.14
C MET A 194 2.11 22.74 6.20
N LYS A 195 3.43 22.62 5.98
CA LYS A 195 4.30 21.93 6.92
C LYS A 195 4.47 22.70 8.24
N LEU A 196 4.61 24.02 8.18
CA LEU A 196 4.64 24.88 9.36
C LEU A 196 3.33 24.79 10.16
N ALA A 197 2.17 24.82 9.49
CA ALA A 197 0.89 24.64 10.16
C ALA A 197 0.79 23.28 10.87
N GLU A 198 1.27 22.20 10.25
CA GLU A 198 1.34 20.88 10.89
C GLU A 198 2.21 20.90 12.16
N LEU A 199 3.41 21.49 12.08
CA LEU A 199 4.36 21.55 13.19
C LEU A 199 3.84 22.42 14.34
N TYR A 200 3.30 23.59 14.04
CA TYR A 200 2.71 24.47 15.05
C TYR A 200 1.44 23.89 15.67
N GLY A 201 0.64 23.15 14.90
CA GLY A 201 -0.56 22.46 15.40
C GLY A 201 -0.24 21.37 16.42
N LYS A 202 0.98 20.81 16.38
CA LYS A 202 1.49 19.85 17.37
C LYS A 202 2.11 20.51 18.60
N SER A 203 2.27 21.83 18.62
CA SER A 203 2.81 22.56 19.78
C SER A 203 1.82 22.55 20.93
N SER A 204 2.34 22.50 22.17
CA SER A 204 1.54 22.64 23.39
C SER A 204 1.19 24.10 23.70
N ASP A 205 1.86 25.06 23.06
CA ASP A 205 1.60 26.49 23.24
C ASP A 205 0.40 26.95 22.40
N GLU A 206 -0.60 27.52 23.08
CA GLU A 206 -1.84 27.98 22.46
C GLU A 206 -1.60 29.09 21.43
N ALA A 207 -0.64 29.99 21.68
CA ALA A 207 -0.32 31.07 20.75
C ALA A 207 0.27 30.51 19.43
N THR A 208 1.16 29.53 19.54
CA THR A 208 1.71 28.80 18.40
C THR A 208 0.62 28.04 17.64
N ARG A 209 -0.30 27.39 18.36
CA ARG A 209 -1.43 26.69 17.73
C ARG A 209 -2.36 27.66 17.00
N ALA A 210 -2.61 28.85 17.54
CA ALA A 210 -3.39 29.88 16.84
C ALA A 210 -2.73 30.32 15.53
N LYS A 211 -1.39 30.44 15.49
CA LYS A 211 -0.66 30.71 14.23
C LYS A 211 -0.89 29.62 13.17
N SER A 212 -0.99 28.35 13.58
CA SER A 212 -1.28 27.25 12.64
C SER A 212 -2.62 27.42 11.93
N LEU A 213 -3.65 27.84 12.68
CA LEU A 213 -5.00 28.07 12.14
C LEU A 213 -5.01 29.25 11.17
N ASP A 214 -4.30 30.33 11.52
CA ASP A 214 -4.14 31.49 10.63
C ASP A 214 -3.42 31.12 9.32
N MET A 215 -2.37 30.31 9.39
CA MET A 215 -1.69 29.80 8.20
C MET A 215 -2.59 28.93 7.33
N LEU A 216 -3.41 28.05 7.92
CA LEU A 216 -4.38 27.23 7.19
C LEU A 216 -5.47 28.09 6.54
N GLN A 217 -5.96 29.11 7.25
CA GLN A 217 -6.94 30.05 6.70
C GLN A 217 -6.36 30.81 5.51
N ASN A 218 -5.13 31.31 5.63
CA ASN A 218 -4.41 31.98 4.54
C ASN A 218 -4.20 31.09 3.31
N LEU A 219 -4.04 29.77 3.49
CA LEU A 219 -3.94 28.80 2.40
C LEU A 219 -5.27 28.58 1.68
N ILE A 220 -6.39 28.66 2.40
CA ILE A 220 -7.74 28.51 1.83
C ILE A 220 -8.16 29.77 1.08
N ASP A 221 -7.84 30.94 1.63
CA ASP A 221 -8.29 32.24 1.11
C ASP A 221 -7.46 32.72 -0.08
N ASN A 222 -6.16 32.41 -0.12
CA ASN A 222 -5.33 32.68 -1.31
C ASN A 222 -5.56 31.60 -2.37
N LYS A 223 -6.67 31.71 -3.13
CA LYS A 223 -6.88 30.95 -4.37
C LYS A 223 -5.99 31.47 -5.50
#